data_AF-A0A3Q9NKX1-F1
#
_entry.id   AF-A0A3Q9NKX1-F1
#
_cell.length_a   1.000
_cell.length_b   1.000
_cell.length_c   1.000
_cell.angle_alpha   90.00
_cell.angle_beta   90.00
_cell.angle_gamma   90.00
#
_symmetry.space_group_name_H-M   'P 1'
#
loop_
_entity.id
_entity.type
_entity.pdbx_description
1 polymer ?
#
loop_
_entity_poly.entity_id
_entity_poly.type
_entity_poly.pdbx_seq_one_letter_code
_entity_poly.pdbx_strand_id
1 'polypeptide(L)'
;MRFFALLTALLLTGCTSTRHVPSSGTDFALDGCTPFLNCVSSTSSVGLYHVKPIQLSAPLDQPTWDTVKAVATEMPGARLNDSRFGYLDMTFHSDLLRFPDYFEVLVSPDRRSLDVRSQSLVGFYDLGVNRRRVERFRHSLVEYGVASGNSQALKSAD
;
A
#
# COMPACT_ATOMS: atom_id res chain seq x y z
N MET A 1 -1.73 18.96 -46.88
CA MET A 1 -2.81 18.76 -45.89
C MET A 1 -3.11 17.30 -45.53
N ARG A 2 -2.71 16.30 -46.34
CA ARG A 2 -2.89 14.86 -46.00
C ARG A 2 -1.80 14.27 -45.08
N PHE A 3 -0.60 14.85 -45.07
CA PHE A 3 0.53 14.37 -44.24
C PHE A 3 0.46 14.81 -42.76
N PHE A 4 -0.24 15.90 -42.44
CA PHE A 4 -0.38 16.39 -41.07
C PHE A 4 -1.33 15.53 -40.22
N ALA A 5 -2.23 14.78 -40.85
CA ALA A 5 -3.19 13.90 -40.16
C ALA A 5 -2.57 12.57 -39.70
N LEU A 6 -1.38 12.20 -40.20
CA LEU A 6 -0.70 10.96 -39.84
C LEU A 6 0.22 11.11 -38.62
N LEU A 7 0.62 12.33 -38.25
CA LEU A 7 1.52 12.58 -37.12
C LEU A 7 0.79 12.65 -35.76
N THR A 8 -0.52 12.95 -35.75
CA THR A 8 -1.33 13.05 -34.53
C THR A 8 -1.79 11.71 -33.96
N ALA A 9 -1.74 10.63 -34.76
CA ALA A 9 -2.16 9.29 -34.31
C ALA A 9 -1.11 8.56 -33.46
N LEU A 10 0.14 9.04 -33.41
CA LEU A 10 1.25 8.36 -32.72
C LEU A 10 1.44 8.75 -31.24
N LEU A 11 0.64 9.69 -30.71
CA LEU A 11 0.84 10.28 -29.37
C LEU A 11 -0.12 9.74 -28.29
N LEU A 12 -0.92 8.70 -28.57
CA LEU A 12 -1.91 8.15 -27.64
C LEU A 12 -1.54 6.77 -27.06
N THR A 13 -0.28 6.33 -27.15
CA THR A 13 0.15 5.11 -26.43
C THR A 13 0.35 5.43 -24.94
N GLY A 14 -0.76 5.55 -24.20
CA GLY A 14 -0.73 5.51 -22.75
C GLY A 14 -0.29 4.12 -22.29
N CYS A 15 0.86 4.00 -21.63
CA CYS A 15 1.20 2.78 -20.91
C CYS A 15 0.33 2.71 -19.65
N THR A 16 -0.85 2.09 -19.75
CA THR A 16 -1.59 1.67 -18.56
C THR A 16 -0.88 0.47 -17.95
N SER A 17 0.12 0.73 -17.11
CA SER A 17 0.75 -0.31 -16.30
C SER A 17 -0.14 -0.64 -15.11
N THR A 18 -1.33 -1.19 -15.36
CA THR A 18 -2.12 -1.83 -14.32
C THR A 18 -1.59 -3.25 -14.19
N ARG A 19 -0.68 -3.50 -13.24
CA ARG A 19 -0.25 -4.87 -12.95
C ARG A 19 -1.47 -5.68 -12.53
N HIS A 20 -1.57 -6.88 -13.09
CA HIS A 20 -2.64 -7.82 -12.77
C HIS A 20 -2.36 -8.43 -11.39
N VAL A 21 -3.13 -8.04 -10.37
CA VAL A 21 -3.19 -8.79 -9.12
C VAL A 21 -3.91 -10.11 -9.42
N PRO A 22 -3.30 -11.27 -9.13
CA PRO A 22 -3.96 -12.56 -9.33
C PRO A 22 -5.24 -12.64 -8.50
N SER A 23 -6.28 -13.26 -9.06
CA SER A 23 -7.58 -13.45 -8.38
C SER A 23 -7.52 -14.41 -7.18
N SER A 24 -6.42 -15.16 -7.03
CA SER A 24 -6.21 -16.09 -5.92
C SER A 24 -4.72 -16.23 -5.57
N GLY A 25 -4.45 -16.76 -4.37
CA GLY A 25 -3.09 -16.95 -3.88
C GLY A 25 -2.36 -15.67 -3.50
N THR A 26 -1.11 -15.81 -3.07
CA THR A 26 -0.24 -14.72 -2.60
C THR A 26 1.15 -14.76 -3.26
N ASP A 27 1.31 -15.56 -4.32
CA ASP A 27 2.58 -15.71 -5.05
C ASP A 27 2.75 -14.59 -6.08
N PHE A 28 2.94 -13.37 -5.58
CA PHE A 28 3.23 -12.18 -6.37
C PHE A 28 3.93 -11.13 -5.48
N ALA A 29 4.25 -9.97 -6.05
CA ALA A 29 4.80 -8.84 -5.31
C ALA A 29 3.97 -7.58 -5.57
N LEU A 30 3.77 -6.77 -4.51
CA LEU A 30 3.21 -5.43 -4.65
C LEU A 30 4.09 -4.59 -5.57
N ASP A 31 3.50 -3.63 -6.28
CA ASP A 31 4.27 -2.73 -7.11
C ASP A 31 5.17 -1.82 -6.26
N GLY A 32 6.27 -1.38 -6.87
CA GLY A 32 6.96 -0.18 -6.40
C GLY A 32 6.13 1.08 -6.62
N CYS A 33 6.77 2.23 -6.44
CA CYS A 33 6.14 3.52 -6.69
C CYS A 33 6.60 4.13 -8.01
N THR A 34 5.66 4.79 -8.69
CA THR A 34 5.97 5.71 -9.79
C THR A 34 6.72 6.94 -9.26
N PRO A 35 7.37 7.75 -10.11
CA PRO A 35 8.20 8.88 -9.68
C PRO A 35 7.40 10.10 -9.17
N PHE A 36 6.32 9.86 -8.42
CA PHE A 36 5.54 10.87 -7.72
C PHE A 36 5.70 10.67 -6.21
N LEU A 37 5.73 11.77 -5.46
CA LEU A 37 5.88 11.78 -4.00
C LEU A 37 4.58 11.41 -3.28
N ASN A 38 3.64 10.77 -3.96
CA ASN A 38 2.31 10.42 -3.46
C ASN A 38 2.16 8.90 -3.19
N CYS A 39 3.27 8.17 -3.15
CA CYS A 39 3.29 6.72 -3.03
C CYS A 39 4.41 6.27 -2.09
N VAL A 40 4.11 5.25 -1.30
CA VAL A 40 5.11 4.44 -0.59
C VAL A 40 4.84 2.95 -0.81
N SER A 41 5.90 2.14 -0.87
CA SER A 41 5.81 0.70 -1.00
C SER A 41 6.99 -0.01 -0.33
N SER A 42 6.73 -1.17 0.25
CA SER A 42 7.75 -2.04 0.85
C SER A 42 8.66 -2.68 -0.21
N THR A 43 8.15 -2.85 -1.42
CA THR A 43 8.89 -3.43 -2.55
C THR A 43 9.57 -2.37 -3.42
N SER A 44 9.46 -1.08 -3.07
CA SER A 44 10.16 -0.02 -3.79
C SER A 44 11.67 -0.11 -3.60
N SER A 45 12.41 -0.09 -4.71
CA SER A 45 13.88 -0.01 -4.73
C SER A 45 14.43 1.40 -4.48
N VAL A 46 13.57 2.42 -4.54
CA VAL A 46 13.94 3.81 -4.31
C VAL A 46 13.62 4.17 -2.86
N GLY A 47 14.66 4.52 -2.08
CA GLY A 47 14.56 4.78 -0.64
C GLY A 47 13.52 5.84 -0.26
N LEU A 48 13.34 6.87 -1.08
CA LEU A 48 12.33 7.93 -0.87
C LEU A 48 10.90 7.40 -0.78
N TYR A 49 10.59 6.35 -1.56
CA TYR A 49 9.29 5.70 -1.59
C TYR A 49 9.25 4.44 -0.71
N HIS A 50 10.39 4.01 -0.19
CA HIS A 50 10.47 2.79 0.60
C HIS A 50 9.86 2.99 2.00
N VAL A 51 9.07 2.00 2.42
CA VAL A 51 8.64 1.81 3.81
C VAL A 51 9.05 0.41 4.22
N LYS A 52 9.47 0.22 5.48
CA LYS A 52 9.89 -1.11 5.94
C LYS A 52 8.68 -2.08 5.91
N PRO A 53 8.83 -3.36 5.52
CA PRO A 53 7.78 -4.35 5.77
C PRO A 53 7.37 -4.39 7.25
N ILE A 54 6.12 -4.74 7.52
CA ILE A 54 5.63 -4.90 8.89
C ILE A 54 6.00 -6.31 9.36
N GLN A 55 6.88 -6.40 10.35
CA GLN A 55 7.29 -7.70 10.89
C GLN A 55 6.23 -8.24 11.85
N LEU A 56 5.81 -9.48 11.62
CA LEU A 56 4.85 -10.18 12.46
C LEU A 56 5.56 -10.81 13.67
N SER A 57 4.87 -10.87 14.80
CA SER A 57 5.39 -11.48 16.04
C SER A 57 5.58 -13.00 15.91
N ALA A 58 4.80 -13.64 15.04
CA ALA A 58 4.86 -15.05 14.70
C ALA A 58 4.49 -15.24 13.22
N PRO A 59 4.78 -16.41 12.61
CA PRO A 59 4.30 -16.71 11.26
C PRO A 59 2.77 -16.55 11.15
N LEU A 60 2.30 -15.93 10.06
CA LEU A 60 0.89 -15.63 9.85
C LEU A 60 0.02 -16.89 9.84
N ASP A 61 -0.99 -16.89 10.70
CA ASP A 61 -2.09 -17.84 10.75
C ASP A 61 -3.44 -17.11 10.56
N GLN A 62 -4.54 -17.87 10.49
CA GLN A 62 -5.87 -17.31 10.21
C GLN A 62 -6.34 -16.30 11.28
N PRO A 63 -6.26 -16.58 12.59
CA PRO A 63 -6.63 -15.60 13.62
C PRO A 63 -5.82 -14.31 13.56
N THR A 64 -4.51 -14.41 13.33
CA THR A 64 -3.65 -13.23 13.16
C THR A 64 -4.07 -12.43 11.93
N TRP A 65 -4.35 -13.10 10.81
CA TRP A 65 -4.82 -12.44 9.60
C TRP A 65 -6.19 -11.76 9.78
N ASP A 66 -7.11 -12.37 10.52
CA ASP A 66 -8.41 -11.78 10.82
C ASP A 66 -8.25 -10.48 11.62
N THR A 67 -7.27 -10.44 12.54
CA THR A 67 -6.91 -9.23 13.28
C THR A 67 -6.28 -8.17 12.37
N VAL A 68 -5.37 -8.57 11.46
CA VAL A 68 -4.79 -7.66 10.46
C VAL A 68 -5.89 -7.00 9.62
N LYS A 69 -6.84 -7.79 9.14
CA LYS A 69 -7.98 -7.31 8.35
C LYS A 69 -8.89 -6.38 9.17
N ALA A 70 -9.20 -6.74 10.41
CA ALA A 70 -10.01 -5.90 11.30
C ALA A 70 -9.36 -4.54 11.54
N VAL A 71 -8.09 -4.52 11.94
CA VAL A 71 -7.31 -3.29 12.16
C VAL A 71 -7.30 -2.42 10.91
N ALA A 72 -7.07 -2.99 9.72
CA ALA A 72 -7.08 -2.22 8.47
C ALA A 72 -8.46 -1.61 8.17
N THR A 73 -9.54 -2.35 8.43
CA THR A 73 -10.93 -1.96 8.16
C THR A 73 -11.44 -0.89 9.11
N GLU A 74 -10.94 -0.86 10.34
CA GLU A 74 -11.31 0.12 11.37
C GLU A 74 -10.59 1.47 11.21
N MET A 75 -9.59 1.56 10.33
CA MET A 75 -8.89 2.82 10.08
C MET A 75 -9.82 3.88 9.44
N PRO A 76 -9.69 5.16 9.80
CA PRO A 76 -10.54 6.22 9.26
C PRO A 76 -10.53 6.29 7.74
N GLY A 77 -11.72 6.31 7.14
CA GLY A 77 -11.91 6.44 5.69
C GLY A 77 -11.66 5.17 4.89
N ALA A 78 -11.39 4.04 5.54
CA ALA A 78 -11.11 2.76 4.89
C ALA A 78 -12.37 2.15 4.26
N ARG A 79 -12.20 1.56 3.08
CA ARG A 79 -13.19 0.73 2.39
C ARG A 79 -12.50 -0.49 1.82
N LEU A 80 -12.99 -1.68 2.17
CA LEU A 80 -12.47 -2.93 1.64
C LEU A 80 -12.93 -3.15 0.21
N ASN A 81 -11.99 -3.41 -0.71
CA ASN A 81 -12.28 -3.72 -2.10
C ASN A 81 -12.27 -5.25 -2.32
N ASP A 82 -11.17 -5.90 -1.92
CA ASP A 82 -10.98 -7.36 -2.00
C ASP A 82 -10.19 -7.87 -0.78
N SER A 83 -10.42 -9.11 -0.39
CA SER A 83 -9.63 -9.77 0.65
C SER A 83 -9.63 -11.28 0.51
N ARG A 84 -8.49 -11.88 0.81
CA ARG A 84 -8.31 -13.31 1.02
C ARG A 84 -7.21 -13.52 2.07
N PHE A 85 -6.97 -14.77 2.47
CA PHE A 85 -5.90 -15.05 3.42
C PHE A 85 -4.55 -14.54 2.86
N GLY A 86 -3.89 -13.66 3.60
CA GLY A 86 -2.59 -13.09 3.25
C GLY A 86 -2.59 -11.97 2.20
N TYR A 87 -3.75 -11.52 1.71
CA TYR A 87 -3.85 -10.33 0.85
C TYR A 87 -5.13 -9.54 1.08
N LEU A 88 -5.01 -8.22 1.13
CA LEU A 88 -6.15 -7.31 1.09
C LEU A 88 -5.84 -6.08 0.23
N ASP A 89 -6.87 -5.59 -0.45
CA ASP A 89 -6.90 -4.33 -1.19
C ASP A 89 -8.01 -3.44 -0.64
N MET A 90 -7.68 -2.18 -0.41
CA MET A 90 -8.53 -1.19 0.19
C MET A 90 -8.38 0.17 -0.46
N THR A 91 -9.46 0.95 -0.39
CA THR A 91 -9.45 2.37 -0.73
C THR A 91 -9.64 3.20 0.53
N PHE A 92 -8.82 4.22 0.71
CA PHE A 92 -8.96 5.22 1.76
C PHE A 92 -9.43 6.55 1.18
N HIS A 93 -10.35 7.21 1.86
CA HIS A 93 -10.81 8.56 1.48
C HIS A 93 -10.35 9.56 2.53
N SER A 94 -9.63 10.60 2.11
CA SER A 94 -9.23 11.68 3.01
C SER A 94 -10.41 12.57 3.41
N ASP A 95 -10.44 13.04 4.66
CA ASP A 95 -11.58 13.83 5.17
C ASP A 95 -11.73 15.19 4.48
N LEU A 96 -10.61 15.83 4.10
CA LEU A 96 -10.60 17.19 3.56
C LEU A 96 -10.92 17.25 2.06
N LEU A 97 -10.27 16.41 1.25
CA LEU A 97 -10.35 16.47 -0.22
C LEU A 97 -11.05 15.24 -0.83
N ARG A 98 -11.33 14.22 -0.01
CA ARG A 98 -11.99 12.96 -0.43
C ARG A 98 -11.32 12.24 -1.59
N PHE A 99 -10.06 12.54 -1.87
CA PHE A 99 -9.31 11.80 -2.88
C PHE A 99 -9.13 10.35 -2.43
N PRO A 100 -9.38 9.39 -3.33
CA PRO A 100 -9.16 7.98 -3.05
C PRO A 100 -7.68 7.66 -3.12
N ASP A 101 -7.20 6.95 -2.11
CA ASP A 101 -5.85 6.41 -2.05
C ASP A 101 -5.95 4.88 -1.95
N TYR A 102 -5.20 4.17 -2.77
CA TYR A 102 -5.07 2.71 -2.68
C TYR A 102 -4.20 2.31 -1.49
N PHE A 103 -4.56 1.19 -0.88
CA PHE A 103 -3.81 0.58 0.21
C PHE A 103 -3.86 -0.94 0.06
N GLU A 104 -2.70 -1.54 -0.16
CA GLU A 104 -2.53 -2.98 -0.35
C GLU A 104 -1.65 -3.56 0.76
N VAL A 105 -2.01 -4.75 1.24
CA VAL A 105 -1.19 -5.54 2.16
C VAL A 105 -1.04 -6.94 1.59
N LEU A 106 0.19 -7.44 1.55
CA LEU A 106 0.52 -8.78 1.06
C LEU A 106 1.45 -9.48 2.03
N VAL A 107 1.16 -10.74 2.35
CA VAL A 107 2.02 -11.57 3.17
C VAL A 107 3.27 -11.99 2.40
N SER A 108 4.41 -11.94 3.07
CA SER A 108 5.68 -12.51 2.58
C SER A 108 5.61 -14.05 2.44
N PRO A 109 6.45 -14.66 1.58
CA PRO A 109 6.44 -16.11 1.38
C PRO A 109 6.71 -16.94 2.65
N ASP A 110 7.54 -16.43 3.57
CA ASP A 110 7.83 -17.09 4.85
C ASP A 110 6.79 -16.81 5.95
N ARG A 111 5.77 -16.00 5.63
CA ARG A 111 4.70 -15.54 6.50
C ARG A 111 5.16 -14.76 7.73
N ARG A 112 6.36 -14.16 7.72
CA ARG A 112 6.91 -13.42 8.87
C ARG A 112 6.83 -11.91 8.74
N SER A 113 6.44 -11.41 7.58
CA SER A 113 6.13 -10.00 7.37
C SER A 113 4.97 -9.76 6.43
N LEU A 114 4.44 -8.54 6.51
CA LEU A 114 3.50 -7.97 5.56
C LEU A 114 4.21 -6.89 4.75
N ASP A 115 4.25 -7.05 3.44
CA ASP A 115 4.55 -5.98 2.51
C ASP A 115 3.33 -5.08 2.37
N VAL A 116 3.57 -3.78 2.32
CA VAL A 116 2.53 -2.76 2.25
C VAL A 116 2.83 -1.75 1.17
N ARG A 117 1.77 -1.30 0.48
CA ARG A 117 1.80 -0.20 -0.48
C ARG A 117 0.64 0.74 -0.20
N SER A 118 0.90 2.04 -0.25
CA SER A 118 -0.11 3.08 -0.11
C SER A 118 0.15 4.18 -1.14
N GLN A 119 -0.85 4.51 -1.96
CA GLN A 119 -0.69 5.44 -3.08
C GLN A 119 -1.93 6.27 -3.31
N SER A 120 -1.76 7.58 -3.48
CA SER A 120 -2.85 8.43 -3.95
C SER A 120 -3.15 8.24 -5.42
N LEU A 121 -4.44 8.20 -5.78
CA LEU A 121 -4.86 8.09 -7.18
C LEU A 121 -4.50 9.35 -7.99
N VAL A 122 -4.50 10.52 -7.35
CA VAL A 122 -4.27 11.82 -7.98
C VAL A 122 -3.27 12.66 -7.19
N GLY A 123 -2.63 13.59 -7.89
CA GLY A 123 -1.68 14.55 -7.31
C GLY A 123 -0.23 14.04 -7.30
N PHE A 124 0.72 14.98 -7.33
CA PHE A 124 2.16 14.66 -7.38
C PHE A 124 2.78 14.43 -6.00
N TYR A 125 2.16 14.98 -4.95
CA TYR A 125 2.65 14.91 -3.57
C TYR A 125 1.45 14.85 -2.63
N ASP A 126 1.51 13.97 -1.64
CA ASP A 126 0.45 13.69 -0.69
C ASP A 126 0.73 14.28 0.72
N LEU A 127 1.74 15.13 0.85
CA LEU A 127 2.21 15.67 2.14
C LEU A 127 2.60 14.57 3.15
N GLY A 128 2.99 13.38 2.68
CA GLY A 128 3.35 12.21 3.50
C GLY A 128 2.15 11.44 4.08
N VAL A 129 0.93 11.67 3.59
CA VAL A 129 -0.29 10.98 4.07
C VAL A 129 -0.16 9.46 3.95
N ASN A 130 0.30 8.95 2.81
CA ASN A 130 0.42 7.51 2.58
C ASN A 130 1.47 6.85 3.48
N ARG A 131 2.59 7.55 3.74
CA ARG A 131 3.58 7.09 4.72
C ARG A 131 2.99 7.03 6.13
N ARG A 132 2.32 8.10 6.57
CA ARG A 132 1.65 8.12 7.89
C ARG A 132 0.58 7.04 8.02
N ARG A 133 -0.12 6.70 6.94
CA ARG A 133 -1.10 5.60 6.94
C ARG A 133 -0.43 4.26 7.23
N VAL A 134 0.66 3.95 6.53
CA VAL A 134 1.44 2.72 6.78
C VAL A 134 1.94 2.67 8.22
N GLU A 135 2.48 3.77 8.74
CA GLU A 135 2.98 3.82 10.12
C GLU A 135 1.86 3.65 11.15
N ARG A 136 0.69 4.27 10.92
CA ARG A 136 -0.49 4.10 11.79
C ARG A 136 -0.96 2.65 11.81
N PHE A 137 -1.07 2.04 10.62
CA PHE A 137 -1.43 0.63 10.51
C PHE A 137 -0.43 -0.26 11.25
N ARG A 138 0.88 -0.04 11.07
CA ARG A 138 1.93 -0.75 11.81
C ARG A 138 1.77 -0.59 13.32
N HIS A 139 1.54 0.64 13.81
CA HIS A 139 1.38 0.89 15.23
C HIS A 139 0.19 0.14 15.81
N SER A 140 -0.97 0.18 15.15
CA SER A 140 -2.14 -0.57 15.59
C SER A 140 -1.89 -2.09 15.61
N LEU A 141 -1.18 -2.65 14.62
CA LEU A 141 -0.82 -4.07 14.67
C LEU A 141 0.11 -4.41 15.83
N VAL A 142 0.99 -3.49 16.25
CA VAL A 142 1.84 -3.68 17.44
C VAL A 142 0.99 -3.62 18.72
N GLU A 143 0.05 -2.68 18.82
CA GLU A 143 -0.86 -2.56 19.98
C GLU A 143 -1.73 -3.80 20.17
N TYR A 144 -2.17 -4.42 19.07
CA TYR A 144 -2.93 -5.68 19.08
C TYR A 144 -2.02 -6.93 19.24
N GLY A 145 -0.70 -6.76 19.40
CA GLY A 145 0.25 -7.85 19.61
C GLY A 145 0.59 -8.68 18.37
N VAL A 146 0.06 -8.31 17.20
CA VAL A 146 0.24 -9.01 15.91
C VAL A 146 1.61 -8.74 15.29
N ALA A 147 2.11 -7.51 15.43
CA ALA A 147 3.38 -7.08 14.86
C ALA A 147 4.43 -6.80 15.95
N SER A 148 5.70 -7.00 15.62
CA SER A 148 6.79 -6.62 16.52
C SER A 148 7.04 -5.10 16.46
N GLY A 149 7.03 -4.44 17.60
CA GLY A 149 7.38 -3.01 17.70
C GLY A 149 8.86 -2.78 17.40
N ASN A 150 9.16 -1.87 16.48
CA ASN A 150 10.51 -1.37 16.28
C ASN A 150 10.75 -0.29 17.37
N SER A 151 11.64 -0.52 18.34
CA SER A 151 11.97 0.41 19.45
C SER A 151 12.56 1.78 19.02
N GLN A 152 12.52 2.13 17.73
CA GLN A 152 13.14 3.33 17.17
C GLN A 152 12.14 4.40 16.68
N ALA A 153 10.83 4.12 16.61
CA ALA A 153 9.84 5.11 16.19
C ALA A 153 9.38 6.08 17.30
N LEU A 154 9.75 5.82 18.57
CA LEU A 154 9.31 6.61 19.72
C LEU A 154 10.20 7.81 20.07
N LYS A 155 11.25 8.12 19.29
CA LYS A 155 12.26 9.15 19.61
C LYS A 155 12.21 10.44 18.78
N SER A 156 11.19 10.65 17.96
CA SER A 156 11.11 11.84 17.09
C SER A 156 9.82 12.65 17.24
N ALA A 157 9.17 12.57 18.41
CA ALA A 157 7.94 13.30 18.70
C ALA A 157 7.98 13.98 20.08
N ASP A 158 9.14 14.48 20.48
CA ASP A 158 9.33 15.50 21.53
C ASP A 158 10.16 16.66 20.97
#